data_AF-A0A6B1F9H2-F1
#
_entry.id   AF-A0A6B1F9H2-F1
#
_cell.length_a   1.000
_cell.length_b   1.000
_cell.length_c   1.000
_cell.angle_alpha   90.00
_cell.angle_beta   90.00
_cell.angle_gamma   90.00
#
_symmetry.space_group_name_H-M   'P 1'
#
loop_
_entity.id
_entity.type
_entity.pdbx_description
1 polymer ?
#
loop_
_entity_poly.entity_id
_entity_poly.type
_entity_poly.pdbx_seq_one_letter_code
_entity_poly.pdbx_strand_id
1 'polypeptide(L)'
;AAADPIAVTPADVEAAVVERERAVFQEQVAREGKPEHIRDRIVEGKLGKFFRERVLLEQAYIRDPDRSVGDLITEVSARTGEKIRVARFSRFQVGG
;
A
#
# COMPACT_ATOMS: atom_id res chain seq x y z
N ALA A 1 3.48 -2.53 16.03
CA ALA A 1 3.72 -2.05 14.65
C ALA A 1 2.49 -1.28 14.22
N ALA A 2 2.65 0.01 13.92
CA ALA A 2 1.52 0.93 13.69
C ALA A 2 0.84 0.73 12.33
N ALA A 3 1.60 0.28 11.34
CA ALA A 3 1.05 -0.15 10.06
C ALA A 3 0.96 -1.68 10.07
N ASP A 4 -0.15 -2.23 9.60
CA ASP A 4 -0.42 -3.67 9.54
C ASP A 4 -0.32 -4.12 8.07
N PRO A 5 0.90 -4.15 7.48
CA PRO A 5 1.05 -4.52 6.09
C PRO A 5 0.71 -5.99 5.87
N ILE A 6 0.11 -6.28 4.72
CA ILE A 6 -0.23 -7.63 4.26
C ILE A 6 0.77 -8.17 3.25
N ALA A 7 1.59 -7.30 2.66
CA ALA A 7 2.52 -7.62 1.58
C ALA A 7 3.78 -6.73 1.65
N VAL A 8 4.89 -7.20 1.07
CA VAL A 8 6.12 -6.40 0.97
C VAL A 8 5.96 -5.36 -0.12
N THR A 9 5.63 -5.79 -1.33
CA THR A 9 5.43 -4.93 -2.51
C THR A 9 3.98 -5.01 -3.02
N PRO A 10 3.52 -4.07 -3.87
CA PRO A 10 2.18 -4.13 -4.45
C PRO A 10 1.96 -5.40 -5.29
N ALA A 11 3.02 -5.92 -5.92
CA ALA A 11 2.97 -7.15 -6.70
C ALA A 11 2.80 -8.42 -5.84
N ASP A 12 3.13 -8.35 -4.55
CA ASP A 12 2.96 -9.46 -3.62
C ASP A 12 1.52 -9.52 -3.03
N VAL A 13 0.66 -8.55 -3.36
CA VAL A 13 -0.74 -8.57 -2.94
C VAL A 13 -1.52 -9.53 -3.84
N GLU A 14 -2.23 -10.48 -3.24
CA GLU A 14 -3.09 -11.40 -3.99
C GLU A 14 -4.10 -10.64 -4.86
N ALA A 15 -4.20 -11.01 -6.14
CA ALA A 15 -5.13 -10.37 -7.07
C ALA A 15 -6.59 -10.38 -6.55
N ALA A 16 -6.99 -11.46 -5.87
CA ALA A 16 -8.31 -11.56 -5.25
C ALA A 16 -8.55 -10.49 -4.17
N VAL A 17 -7.52 -10.07 -3.43
CA VAL A 17 -7.63 -8.95 -2.47
C VAL A 17 -7.83 -7.64 -3.23
N VAL A 18 -7.01 -7.39 -4.26
CA VAL A 18 -7.08 -6.15 -5.06
C VAL A 18 -8.45 -6.00 -5.71
N GLU A 19 -8.98 -7.05 -6.33
CA GLU A 19 -10.29 -7.03 -6.98
C GLU A 19 -11.44 -6.85 -5.99
N ARG A 20 -11.35 -7.49 -4.80
CA ARG A 20 -12.34 -7.27 -3.74
C ARG A 20 -12.36 -5.81 -3.27
N GLU A 21 -11.20 -5.22 -2.97
CA GLU A 21 -11.12 -3.83 -2.54
C GLU A 21 -11.58 -2.86 -3.64
N ARG A 22 -11.22 -3.12 -4.90
CA ARG A 22 -11.70 -2.37 -6.06
C ARG A 22 -13.22 -2.37 -6.14
N ALA A 23 -13.85 -3.55 -6.02
CA ALA A 23 -15.30 -3.69 -6.07
C ALA A 23 -15.98 -2.92 -4.92
N VAL A 24 -15.43 -3.01 -3.69
CA VAL A 24 -15.91 -2.25 -2.54
C VAL A 24 -15.85 -0.74 -2.81
N PHE A 25 -14.74 -0.23 -3.35
CA PHE A 25 -14.62 1.19 -3.67
C PHE A 25 -15.54 1.62 -4.81
N GLN A 26 -15.72 0.79 -5.84
CA GLN A 26 -16.67 1.06 -6.92
C GLN A 26 -18.10 1.17 -6.39
N GLU A 27 -18.51 0.28 -5.48
CA GLU A 27 -19.83 0.32 -4.85
C GLU A 27 -20.01 1.57 -3.98
N GLN A 28 -19.00 1.92 -3.17
CA GLN A 28 -19.02 3.14 -2.36
C GLN A 28 -19.24 4.37 -3.25
N VAL A 29 -18.50 4.46 -4.35
CA VAL A 29 -18.51 5.61 -5.26
C VAL A 29 -19.75 5.62 -6.16
N ALA A 30 -20.34 4.45 -6.46
CA ALA A 30 -21.59 4.34 -7.23
C ALA A 30 -22.74 5.11 -6.57
N ARG A 31 -22.77 5.12 -5.23
CA ARG A 31 -23.80 5.78 -4.44
C ARG A 31 -23.66 7.31 -4.43
N GLU A 32 -22.56 7.86 -4.93
CA GLU A 32 -22.28 9.30 -4.92
C GLU A 32 -22.85 10.06 -6.14
N GLY A 33 -23.45 9.37 -7.12
CA GLY A 33 -24.12 10.01 -8.27
C GLY A 33 -23.18 10.75 -9.24
N LYS A 34 -21.87 10.49 -9.18
CA LYS A 34 -20.86 11.17 -10.01
C LYS A 34 -20.72 10.55 -11.41
N PRO A 35 -20.22 11.30 -12.42
CA PRO A 35 -19.92 10.75 -13.75
C PRO A 35 -18.88 9.63 -13.71
N GLU A 36 -19.01 8.63 -14.58
CA GLU A 36 -18.17 7.42 -14.61
C GLU A 36 -16.66 7.70 -14.63
N HIS A 37 -16.20 8.60 -15.48
CA HIS A 37 -14.79 9.01 -15.54
C HIS A 37 -14.25 9.61 -14.23
N ILE A 38 -15.09 10.27 -13.43
CA ILE A 38 -14.72 10.78 -12.10
C ILE A 38 -14.70 9.63 -11.10
N ARG A 39 -15.63 8.68 -11.23
CA ARG A 39 -15.73 7.52 -10.33
C ARG A 39 -14.50 6.64 -10.44
N ASP A 40 -14.04 6.35 -11.65
CA ASP A 40 -12.83 5.55 -11.88
C ASP A 40 -11.60 6.19 -11.25
N ARG A 41 -11.42 7.50 -11.45
CA ARG A 41 -10.33 8.26 -10.84
C ARG A 41 -10.38 8.23 -9.31
N ILE A 42 -11.57 8.27 -8.71
CA ILE A 42 -11.75 8.16 -7.25
C ILE A 42 -11.38 6.76 -6.76
N VAL A 43 -11.81 5.72 -7.48
CA VAL A 43 -11.49 4.32 -7.14
C VAL A 43 -9.99 4.07 -7.22
N GLU A 44 -9.32 4.58 -8.25
CA GLU A 44 -7.85 4.52 -8.36
C GLU A 44 -7.16 5.22 -7.18
N GLY A 45 -7.64 6.41 -6.80
CA GLY A 45 -7.12 7.12 -5.63
C GLY A 45 -7.29 6.34 -4.33
N LYS A 46 -8.44 5.68 -4.14
CA LYS A 46 -8.73 4.81 -2.98
C LYS A 46 -7.84 3.56 -2.99
N LEU A 47 -7.65 2.91 -4.13
CA LEU A 47 -6.71 1.79 -4.27
C LEU A 47 -5.27 2.22 -3.98
N GLY A 48 -4.84 3.37 -4.48
CA GLY A 48 -3.53 3.93 -4.17
C GLY A 48 -3.34 4.19 -2.67
N LYS A 49 -4.39 4.66 -1.98
CA LYS A 49 -4.38 4.77 -0.52
C LYS A 49 -4.30 3.41 0.17
N PHE A 50 -5.07 2.42 -0.28
CA PHE A 50 -5.00 1.05 0.23
C PHE A 50 -3.57 0.50 0.17
N PHE A 51 -2.88 0.65 -0.96
CA PHE A 51 -1.49 0.20 -1.06
C PHE A 51 -0.57 0.94 -0.09
N ARG A 52 -0.67 2.27 0.02
CA ARG A 52 0.11 3.05 1.00
C ARG A 52 -0.13 2.65 2.45
N GLU A 53 -1.30 2.11 2.78
CA GLU A 53 -1.63 1.68 4.14
C GLU A 53 -1.30 0.20 4.39
N ARG A 54 -1.37 -0.66 3.36
CA ARG A 54 -1.31 -2.13 3.51
C ARG A 54 -0.08 -2.78 2.88
N VAL A 55 0.76 -2.06 2.15
CA VAL A 55 2.00 -2.58 1.54
C VAL A 55 3.21 -1.95 2.20
N LEU A 56 4.13 -2.79 2.71
CA LEU A 56 5.26 -2.33 3.53
C LEU A 56 6.11 -1.28 2.82
N LEU A 57 6.46 -1.48 1.55
CA LEU A 57 7.33 -0.54 0.84
C LEU A 57 6.65 0.78 0.47
N GLU A 58 5.32 0.80 0.38
CA GLU A 58 4.51 1.99 0.06
C GLU A 58 4.18 2.82 1.30
N GLN A 59 4.38 2.26 2.50
CA GLN A 59 4.08 2.93 3.75
C GLN A 59 5.04 4.08 4.02
N ALA A 60 4.50 5.18 4.55
CA ALA A 60 5.29 6.26 5.08
C ALA A 60 6.21 5.74 6.21
N TYR A 61 7.47 6.17 6.20
CA TYR A 61 8.42 5.73 7.19
C TYR A 61 8.12 6.40 8.54
N ILE A 62 7.93 5.59 9.59
CA ILE A 62 7.48 6.08 10.92
C ILE A 62 8.39 7.17 11.50
N ARG A 63 9.70 7.16 11.19
CA ARG A 63 10.63 8.17 11.71
C ARG A 63 10.72 9.43 10.84
N ASP A 64 10.21 9.35 9.62
CA ASP A 64 10.30 10.40 8.60
C ASP A 64 9.18 10.19 7.57
N PRO A 65 7.97 10.71 7.87
CA PRO A 65 6.78 10.43 7.08
C PRO A 65 6.79 11.05 5.67
N ASP A 66 7.75 11.92 5.37
CA ASP A 66 7.90 12.57 4.06
C ASP A 66 8.42 11.61 2.98
N ARG A 67 8.90 10.42 3.38
CA ARG A 67 9.34 9.36 2.47
C ARG A 67 8.72 8.01 2.82
N SER A 68 8.66 7.13 1.82
CA SER A 68 8.23 5.76 2.02
C SER A 68 9.36 4.86 2.55
N VAL A 69 9.01 3.68 3.04
CA VAL A 69 10.00 2.64 3.37
C VAL A 69 10.77 2.19 2.12
N GLY A 70 10.14 2.17 0.94
CA GLY A 70 10.78 1.88 -0.33
C GLY A 70 11.85 2.92 -0.71
N ASP A 71 11.55 4.21 -0.49
CA ASP A 71 12.51 5.30 -0.72
C ASP A 71 13.72 5.16 0.21
N LEU A 72 13.48 4.86 1.49
CA LEU A 72 14.54 4.61 2.47
C LEU A 72 15.46 3.47 2.04
N ILE A 73 14.90 2.34 1.58
CA ILE A 73 15.70 1.19 1.12
C ILE A 73 16.52 1.56 -0.12
N THR A 74 15.95 2.32 -1.04
CA THR A 74 16.63 2.79 -2.25
C THR A 74 17.80 3.70 -1.91
N GLU A 75 17.60 4.67 -1.02
CA GLU A 75 18.63 5.59 -0.52
C GLU A 75 19.79 4.83 0.14
N VAL A 76 19.48 3.89 1.04
CA VAL A 76 20.51 3.11 1.74
C VAL A 76 21.25 2.18 0.78
N SER A 77 20.56 1.58 -0.19
CA SER A 77 21.19 0.77 -1.24
C SER A 77 22.17 1.60 -2.06
N ALA A 78 21.77 2.81 -2.48
CA ALA A 78 22.63 3.72 -3.22
C ALA A 78 23.86 4.16 -2.39
N ARG A 79 23.68 4.45 -1.10
CA ARG A 79 24.77 4.86 -0.21
C ARG A 79 25.79 3.74 0.06
N THR A 80 25.33 2.49 0.12
CA THR A 80 26.18 1.33 0.41
C THR A 80 26.81 0.73 -0.85
N GLY A 81 26.22 0.99 -2.03
CA GLY A 81 26.61 0.33 -3.28
C GLY A 81 26.11 -1.12 -3.38
N GLU A 82 25.32 -1.58 -2.41
CA GLU A 82 24.78 -2.93 -2.36
C GLU A 82 23.26 -2.92 -2.57
N LYS A 83 22.75 -3.95 -3.23
CA LYS A 83 21.30 -4.11 -3.42
C LYS A 83 20.65 -4.62 -2.14
N ILE A 84 19.93 -3.74 -1.45
CA ILE A 84 19.17 -4.11 -0.24
C ILE A 84 17.72 -4.41 -0.62
N ARG A 85 17.14 -5.46 -0.03
CA ARG A 85 15.74 -5.83 -0.23
C ARG A 85 15.13 -6.41 1.05
N VAL A 86 13.84 -6.18 1.26
CA VAL A 86 13.06 -6.89 2.28
C VAL A 86 12.60 -8.22 1.68
N ALA A 87 13.07 -9.34 2.22
CA ALA A 87 12.70 -10.66 1.71
C ALA A 87 11.34 -11.13 2.23
N ARG A 88 11.06 -10.93 3.53
CA ARG A 88 9.83 -11.33 4.21
C ARG A 88 9.71 -10.63 5.56
N PHE A 89 8.50 -10.52 6.08
CA PHE A 89 8.23 -10.11 7.46
C PHE A 89 7.16 -11.02 8.07
N SER A 90 7.05 -11.01 9.39
CA SER A 90 5.95 -11.62 10.12
C SER A 90 5.55 -10.69 11.26
N ARG A 91 4.24 -10.55 11.47
CA ARG A 91 3.65 -9.68 12.48
C ARG A 91 2.71 -10.53 13.33
N PHE A 92 2.92 -10.53 14.64
CA PHE A 92 2.05 -11.17 15.61
C PHE A 92 1.38 -10.09 16.46
N GLN A 93 0.06 -10.20 16.66
CA GLN A 93 -0.72 -9.35 17.54
C GLN A 93 -1.63 -10.24 18.40
N VAL A 94 -1.62 -10.03 19.71
CA VAL A 94 -2.48 -10.77 20.65
C VAL A 94 -3.77 -9.96 20.86
N GLY A 95 -4.93 -10.60 20.66
CA GLY A 95 -6.25 -10.00 20.93
C GLY A 95 -6.63 -8.83 20.02
N GLY A 96 -6.49 -9.03 18.70
CA GLY A 96 -6.83 -8.02 17.69
C GLY A 96 -8.30 -7.62 17.64
#